data_AF-A0A1G1QD49-F1
#
_entry.id   AF-A0A1G1QD49-F1
#
_cell.length_a   1.000
_cell.length_b   1.000
_cell.length_c   1.000
_cell.angle_alpha   90.00
_cell.angle_beta   90.00
_cell.angle_gamma   90.00
#
_symmetry.space_group_name_H-M   'P 1'
#
loop_
_entity.id
_entity.type
_entity.pdbx_description
1 polymer ?
#
loop_
_entity_poly.entity_id
_entity_poly.type
_entity_poly.pdbx_seq_one_letter_code
_entity_poly.pdbx_strand_id
1 'polypeptide(L)'
;MTIVLNGKKEEQEKELTVSELLKKKNIRPEVVTVELNEKILSRQEFEQTSIGNNDKIEFVYFMGGGGSTQLPSAVSLTVVESKER
;
A
#
# COMPACT_ATOMS: atom_id res chain seq x y z
N MET A 1 5.79 2.64 14.56
CA MET A 1 4.33 2.85 14.39
C MET A 1 3.74 1.67 13.64
N THR A 2 2.49 1.31 13.89
CA THR A 2 1.83 0.16 13.25
C THR A 2 0.79 0.69 12.28
N ILE A 3 0.87 0.31 11.01
CA ILE A 3 -0.09 0.68 9.97
C ILE A 3 -0.75 -0.58 9.43
N VAL A 4 -1.90 -0.45 8.78
CA VAL A 4 -2.57 -1.55 8.09
C VAL A 4 -2.45 -1.32 6.59
N LEU A 5 -1.56 -2.05 5.92
CA LEU A 5 -1.34 -1.97 4.49
C LEU A 5 -1.98 -3.16 3.77
N ASN A 6 -2.94 -2.92 2.87
CA ASN A 6 -3.71 -3.95 2.16
C ASN A 6 -4.27 -5.02 3.12
N GLY A 7 -4.84 -4.58 4.25
CA GLY A 7 -5.37 -5.46 5.29
C GLY A 7 -4.32 -6.10 6.21
N LYS A 8 -3.02 -5.87 6.00
CA LYS A 8 -1.94 -6.45 6.82
C LYS A 8 -1.30 -5.43 7.74
N LYS A 9 -1.12 -5.79 9.01
CA LYS A 9 -0.37 -4.96 9.96
C LYS A 9 1.10 -4.95 9.58
N GLU A 10 1.65 -3.76 9.30
CA GLU A 10 3.09 -3.53 9.15
C GLU A 10 3.58 -2.57 10.22
N GLU A 11 4.73 -2.90 10.81
CA GLU A 11 5.47 -1.96 11.64
C GLU A 11 6.39 -1.12 10.77
N GLN A 12 6.28 0.20 10.93
CA GLN A 12 7.16 1.18 10.31
C GLN A 12 8.01 1.84 11.40
N GLU A 13 9.30 1.95 11.12
CA GLU A 13 10.28 2.51 12.06
C GLU A 13 10.08 4.02 12.30
N LYS A 14 9.51 4.73 11.32
CA LYS A 14 9.29 6.18 11.37
C LYS A 14 8.00 6.57 10.64
N GLU A 15 7.50 7.76 10.92
CA GLU A 15 6.47 8.41 10.11
C GLU A 15 7.00 8.60 8.68
N LEU A 16 6.16 8.29 7.70
CA LEU A 16 6.52 8.31 6.29
C LEU A 16 5.30 8.72 5.48
N THR A 17 5.53 9.41 4.37
CA THR A 17 4.45 9.82 3.48
C THR A 17 4.04 8.66 2.58
N VAL A 18 2.86 8.78 1.96
CA VAL A 18 2.39 7.80 0.99
C VAL A 18 3.40 7.62 -0.14
N SER A 19 4.01 8.71 -0.62
CA SER A 19 5.06 8.67 -1.65
C SER A 19 6.27 7.84 -1.21
N GLU A 20 6.74 8.02 0.03
CA GLU A 20 7.86 7.24 0.57
C GLU A 20 7.51 5.76 0.73
N LEU A 21 6.27 5.44 1.14
CA LEU A 21 5.80 4.06 1.22
C LEU A 21 5.79 3.39 -0.15
N LEU A 22 5.28 4.08 -1.17
CA LEU A 22 5.27 3.59 -2.56
C LEU A 22 6.68 3.32 -3.07
N LYS A 23 7.62 4.24 -2.83
CA LYS A 23 9.04 4.06 -3.18
C LYS A 23 9.65 2.83 -2.48
N LYS A 24 9.40 2.68 -1.18
CA LYS A 24 9.89 1.54 -0.37
C LYS A 24 9.36 0.21 -0.89
N LYS A 25 8.11 0.18 -1.38
CA LYS A 25 7.48 -1.00 -2.00
C LYS A 25 7.80 -1.14 -3.49
N ASN A 26 8.60 -0.23 -4.06
CA ASN A 26 8.93 -0.18 -5.49
C ASN A 26 7.69 -0.09 -6.40
N ILE A 27 6.64 0.60 -5.93
CA ILE A 27 5.38 0.77 -6.68
C ILE A 27 5.39 2.15 -7.34
N ARG A 28 5.03 2.19 -8.63
CA ARG A 28 4.89 3.45 -9.36
C ARG A 28 3.53 4.08 -9.03
N PRO A 29 3.47 5.36 -8.62
CA PRO A 29 2.22 6.08 -8.35
C PRO A 29 1.31 6.20 -9.59
N GLU A 30 1.85 5.90 -10.77
CA GLU A 30 1.13 5.97 -12.04
C GLU A 30 0.17 4.81 -12.28
N VAL A 31 0.46 3.64 -11.68
CA VAL A 31 -0.29 2.40 -11.91
C VAL A 31 -1.12 1.97 -10.70
N VAL A 32 -1.10 2.75 -9.63
CA VAL A 32 -1.75 2.44 -8.35
C VAL A 32 -2.63 3.60 -7.93
N THR A 33 -3.80 3.26 -7.41
CA THR A 33 -4.67 4.15 -6.65
C THR A 33 -4.43 3.86 -5.18
N VAL A 34 -4.13 4.90 -4.39
CA VAL A 34 -3.93 4.75 -2.95
C VAL A 34 -5.14 5.27 -2.21
N GLU A 35 -5.68 4.44 -1.33
CA GLU A 35 -6.74 4.80 -0.40
C GLU A 35 -6.17 4.83 1.02
N LEU A 36 -6.41 5.92 1.75
CA LEU A 36 -6.00 6.12 3.14
C LEU A 36 -7.24 6.35 3.99
N ASN A 37 -7.52 5.44 4.93
CA ASN A 37 -8.69 5.48 5.80
C ASN A 37 -10.00 5.74 5.04
N GLU A 38 -10.26 4.95 4.00
CA GLU A 38 -11.45 5.06 3.15
C GLU A 38 -11.51 6.35 2.31
N LYS A 39 -10.43 7.14 2.27
CA LYS A 39 -10.26 8.31 1.41
C LYS A 39 -9.28 8.02 0.27
N ILE A 40 -9.76 8.10 -0.97
CA ILE A 40 -8.88 8.02 -2.15
C ILE A 40 -8.02 9.28 -2.21
N LEU A 41 -6.70 9.08 -2.27
CA LEU A 41 -5.73 10.17 -2.38
C LEU A 41 -5.34 10.39 -3.84
N SER A 42 -5.23 11.65 -4.23
CA SER A 42 -4.66 12.05 -5.51
C SER A 42 -3.13 11.97 -5.47
N ARG A 43 -2.48 11.82 -6.64
CA ARG A 43 -1.01 11.73 -6.72
C ARG A 43 -0.30 12.94 -6.08
N GLN A 44 -0.88 14.13 -6.18
CA GLN A 44 -0.35 15.35 -5.56
C GLN A 44 -0.43 15.33 -4.01
N GLU A 45 -1.36 14.55 -3.46
CA GLU A 45 -1.51 14.36 -2.03
C GLU A 45 -0.49 13.34 -1.48
N PHE A 46 0.12 12.51 -2.33
CA PHE A 46 1.02 11.44 -1.85
C PHE A 46 2.25 11.96 -1.12
N GLU A 47 2.78 13.12 -1.52
CA GLU A 47 3.93 13.74 -0.86
C GLU A 47 3.54 14.59 0.35
N GLN A 48 2.30 15.09 0.38
CA GLN A 48 1.78 15.94 1.47
C GLN A 48 1.14 15.13 2.59
N THR A 49 0.68 13.92 2.28
CA THR A 49 -0.04 13.07 3.23
C THR A 49 0.94 12.16 3.95
N SER A 50 1.18 12.47 5.22
CA SER A 50 1.92 11.63 6.15
C SER A 50 1.04 10.49 6.64
N ILE A 51 1.63 9.29 6.71
CA ILE A 51 0.99 8.12 7.31
C ILE A 51 1.34 8.10 8.79
N GLY A 52 0.30 8.12 9.62
CA GLY A 52 0.35 8.02 11.06
C GLY A 52 0.14 6.60 11.59
N ASN A 53 0.13 6.49 12.91
CA ASN A 53 -0.09 5.22 13.60
C ASN A 53 -1.56 4.78 13.51
N ASN A 54 -1.79 3.48 13.28
CA ASN A 54 -3.09 2.84 13.04
C ASN A 54 -3.82 3.25 11.75
N ASP A 55 -3.14 3.96 10.83
CA ASP A 55 -3.71 4.28 9.53
C ASP A 55 -3.90 3.03 8.67
N LYS A 56 -4.99 3.01 7.92
CA LYS A 56 -5.31 1.98 6.93
C LYS A 56 -5.00 2.47 5.54
N ILE A 57 -4.18 1.74 4.80
CA ILE A 57 -3.76 2.06 3.44
C ILE A 57 -4.10 0.88 2.55
N GLU A 58 -4.78 1.15 1.44
CA GLU A 58 -5.05 0.15 0.40
C GLU A 58 -4.47 0.61 -0.94
N PHE A 59 -3.82 -0.32 -1.63
CA PHE A 59 -3.26 -0.15 -2.96
C PHE A 59 -4.16 -0.86 -3.95
N VAL A 60 -4.97 -0.08 -4.65
CA VAL A 60 -5.90 -0.57 -5.66
C VAL A 60 -5.25 -0.42 -7.03
N TYR A 61 -5.13 -1.52 -7.75
CA TYR A 61 -4.63 -1.53 -9.12
C TYR A 61 -5.81 -1.70 -10.07
N PHE A 62 -6.03 -0.75 -10.97
CA PHE A 62 -7.06 -0.86 -11.99
C PHE A 62 -6.64 -1.91 -13.04
N MET A 63 -7.15 -3.13 -12.90
CA MET A 63 -7.08 -4.17 -13.93
C MET A 63 -8.23 -4.00 -14.92
N GLY A 64 -8.14 -3.01 -15.80
CA GLY A 64 -9.09 -2.82 -16.89
C GLY A 64 -8.88 -3.86 -18.00
N GLY A 65 -9.67 -4.94 -17.98
CA GLY A 65 -10.11 -5.72 -19.14
C GLY A 65 -9.07 -6.28 -20.13
N GLY A 66 -8.80 -7.58 -20.00
CA GLY A 66 -8.41 -8.46 -21.12
C GLY A 66 -6.91 -8.56 -21.43
N GLY A 67 -6.31 -9.70 -21.06
CA GLY A 67 -5.01 -10.15 -21.57
C GLY A 67 -3.83 -9.86 -20.63
N SER A 68 -3.42 -10.89 -19.88
CA SER A 68 -2.10 -11.04 -19.25
C SER A 68 -1.53 -9.79 -18.54
N THR A 69 -2.15 -9.34 -17.44
CA THR A 69 -1.49 -8.34 -16.59
C THR A 69 -0.85 -9.02 -15.40
N GLN A 70 0.48 -9.09 -15.45
CA GLN A 70 1.32 -9.60 -14.40
C GLN A 70 1.25 -8.65 -13.20
N LEU A 71 0.70 -9.13 -12.08
CA LEU A 71 0.85 -8.47 -10.79
C LEU A 71 2.36 -8.19 -10.59
N PRO A 72 2.77 -6.99 -10.18
CA PRO A 72 4.17 -6.78 -9.83
C PRO A 72 4.50 -7.76 -8.73
N SER A 73 5.59 -8.54 -8.89
CA SER A 73 6.03 -9.56 -7.94
C SER A 73 6.25 -9.04 -6.50
N ALA A 74 6.20 -7.71 -6.32
CA ALA A 74 6.28 -7.02 -5.04
C ALA A 74 4.96 -7.02 -4.24
N VAL A 75 3.81 -7.41 -4.83
CA VAL A 75 2.60 -7.73 -4.05
C VAL A 75 2.77 -9.13 -3.50
N SER A 76 3.62 -9.26 -2.49
CA SER A 76 3.68 -10.47 -1.69
C SER A 76 2.33 -10.61 -0.98
N LEU A 77 1.47 -11.46 -1.51
CA LEU A 77 0.52 -12.20 -0.69
C LEU A 77 1.36 -12.98 0.34
N THR A 78 1.73 -12.34 1.44
CA THR A 78 2.04 -13.02 2.70
C THR A 78 0.88 -13.97 2.95
N VAL A 79 1.13 -15.24 2.64
CA VAL A 79 0.46 -16.37 3.28
C VAL A 79 0.57 -16.08 4.76
N VAL A 80 -0.57 -15.97 5.44
CA VAL A 80 -0.58 -15.92 6.89
C VAL A 80 -0.08 -17.29 7.32
N GLU A 81 1.21 -17.44 7.57
CA GLU A 81 1.71 -18.61 8.29
C GLU A 81 1.13 -18.50 9.69
N SER A 82 0.01 -19.18 9.88
CA SER A 82 -0.54 -19.56 11.18
C SER A 82 0.49 -20.41 11.89
N LYS A 83 1.44 -19.77 12.57
CA LYS A 83 2.23 -20.41 13.60
C LYS A 83 1.42 -20.39 14.89
N GLU A 84 0.51 -21.34 15.02
CA GLU A 84 -0.01 -21.75 16.32
C GLU A 84 0.17 -23.26 16.50
N ARG A 85 1.23 -23.56 17.28
CA ARG A 85 1.51 -24.75 18.08
C ARG A 85 1.90 -26.06 17.37
#